data_AF-A0A4Y2NNL4-F1
#
_entry.id   AF-A0A4Y2NNL4-F1
#
_cell.length_a   1.000
_cell.length_b   1.000
_cell.length_c   1.000
_cell.angle_alpha   90.00
_cell.angle_beta   90.00
_cell.angle_gamma   90.00
#
_symmetry.space_group_name_H-M   'P 1'
#
loop_
_entity.id
_entity.type
_entity.pdbx_description
1 polymer ?
#
loop_
_entity_poly.entity_id
_entity_poly.type
_entity_poly.pdbx_seq_one_letter_code
_entity_poly.pdbx_strand_id
1 'polypeptide(L)'
;MYYEFRNILSVTKCHQKMCESLGMNTVSYEAVKVWFRKFKAGNFDTDDEPRSGRPIEVDCEQLKQIIDQDRNVSTRTIALELDVCQKTIVNALKRVGMS
;
A
#
# COMPACT_ATOMS: atom_id res chain seq x y z
N MET A 1 2.91 6.06 18.41
CA MET A 1 3.15 4.75 19.08
C MET A 1 4.63 4.51 19.37
N TYR A 2 5.54 4.74 18.40
CA TYR A 2 7.00 4.52 18.60
C TYR A 2 7.60 5.25 19.82
N TYR A 3 7.24 6.52 20.03
CA TYR A 3 7.69 7.28 21.22
C TYR A 3 7.27 6.60 22.54
N GLU A 4 6.02 6.13 22.62
CA GLU A 4 5.53 5.40 23.79
C GLU A 4 6.23 4.05 23.96
N PHE A 5 6.49 3.33 22.86
CA PHE A 5 7.29 2.10 22.88
C PHE A 5 8.68 2.34 23.48
N ARG A 6 9.37 3.43 23.12
CA ARG A 6 10.70 3.76 23.67
C ARG A 6 10.69 4.05 25.17
N ASN A 7 9.58 4.57 25.69
CA ASN A 7 9.47 5.03 27.07
C ASN A 7 8.73 4.04 27.99
N ILE A 8 8.15 2.95 27.46
CA ILE A 8 7.28 2.03 28.21
C ILE A 8 7.72 0.58 28.05
N LEU A 9 7.79 -0.14 29.18
CA LEU A 9 8.27 -1.52 29.25
C LEU A 9 7.25 -2.59 28.80
N SER A 10 5.95 -2.27 28.71
CA SER A 10 4.90 -3.25 28.40
C SER A 10 3.83 -2.76 27.41
N VAL A 11 3.30 -3.71 26.64
CA VAL A 11 2.22 -3.51 25.66
C VAL A 11 0.96 -2.95 26.33
N THR A 12 0.58 -3.51 27.49
CA THR A 12 -0.62 -3.10 28.23
C THR A 12 -0.58 -1.63 28.62
N LYS A 13 0.55 -1.15 29.14
CA LYS A 13 0.72 0.24 29.55
C LYS A 13 0.75 1.19 28.34
N CYS A 14 1.31 0.75 27.21
CA CYS A 14 1.24 1.51 25.98
C CYS A 14 -0.20 1.62 25.44
N HIS A 15 -0.95 0.52 25.41
CA HIS A 15 -2.35 0.53 24.98
C HIS A 15 -3.21 1.46 25.84
N GLN A 16 -3.07 1.38 27.17
CA GLN A 16 -3.80 2.24 28.09
C GLN A 16 -3.50 3.73 27.83
N LYS A 17 -2.22 4.13 27.77
CA LYS A 17 -1.86 5.52 27.49
C LYS A 17 -2.32 6.00 26.11
N MET A 18 -2.31 5.12 25.12
CA MET A 18 -2.81 5.47 23.79
C MET A 18 -4.32 5.72 23.81
N CYS A 19 -5.09 4.90 24.53
CA CYS A 19 -6.53 5.13 24.70
C CYS A 19 -6.82 6.40 25.53
N GLU A 20 -6.00 6.70 26.54
CA GLU A 20 -6.13 7.92 27.34
C GLU A 20 -5.83 9.20 26.53
N SER A 21 -4.84 9.15 25.63
CA SER A 21 -4.42 10.33 24.84
C SER A 21 -5.20 10.53 23.54
N LEU A 22 -5.59 9.44 22.87
CA LEU A 22 -6.23 9.48 21.54
C LEU A 22 -7.73 9.17 21.57
N GLY A 23 -8.29 8.85 22.73
CA GLY A 23 -9.68 8.44 22.89
C GLY A 23 -9.86 6.92 23.02
N MET A 24 -10.93 6.52 23.72
CA MET A 24 -11.25 5.10 23.89
C MET A 24 -11.52 4.43 22.55
N ASN A 25 -10.95 3.23 22.34
CA ASN A 25 -11.07 2.41 21.13
C ASN A 25 -10.36 2.95 19.87
N THR A 26 -9.52 3.98 19.97
CA THR A 26 -8.77 4.50 18.82
C THR A 26 -7.75 3.50 18.26
N VAL A 27 -7.14 2.67 19.13
CA VAL A 27 -6.21 1.62 18.72
C VAL A 27 -6.54 0.35 19.46
N SER A 28 -6.65 -0.78 18.75
CA SER A 28 -6.87 -2.08 19.37
C SER A 28 -5.61 -2.60 20.06
N TYR A 29 -5.79 -3.37 21.14
CA TYR A 29 -4.67 -4.02 21.83
C TYR A 29 -3.82 -4.90 20.90
N GLU A 30 -4.45 -5.57 19.93
CA GLU A 30 -3.72 -6.39 18.96
C GLU A 30 -2.89 -5.56 17.97
N ALA A 31 -3.37 -4.38 17.56
CA ALA A 31 -2.56 -3.45 16.77
C ALA A 31 -1.31 -3.02 17.56
N VAL A 32 -1.44 -2.71 18.85
CA VAL A 32 -0.28 -2.38 19.72
C VAL A 32 0.71 -3.54 19.78
N LYS A 33 0.25 -4.80 19.89
CA LYS A 33 1.13 -5.99 19.90
C LYS A 33 1.89 -6.16 18.58
N VAL A 34 1.22 -5.99 17.44
CA VAL A 34 1.86 -6.07 16.12
C VAL A 34 2.97 -5.04 16.00
N TRP A 35 2.67 -3.78 16.32
CA TRP A 35 3.66 -2.71 16.29
C TRP A 35 4.83 -2.93 17.25
N PHE A 36 4.57 -3.42 18.48
CA PHE A 36 5.63 -3.79 19.41
C PHE A 36 6.55 -4.89 18.85
N ARG A 37 6.00 -5.87 18.11
CA ARG A 37 6.81 -6.89 17.45
C ARG A 37 7.66 -6.28 16.33
N LYS A 38 7.09 -5.38 15.50
CA LYS A 38 7.83 -4.66 14.45
C LYS A 38 8.98 -3.84 15.04
N PHE A 39 8.72 -3.04 16.08
CA PHE A 39 9.74 -2.23 16.74
C PHE A 39 10.83 -3.07 17.41
N LYS A 40 10.48 -4.20 18.03
CA LYS A 40 11.48 -5.15 18.59
C LYS A 40 12.34 -5.81 17.50
N ALA A 41 11.80 -5.99 16.31
CA ALA A 41 12.54 -6.48 15.15
C ALA A 41 13.37 -5.39 14.46
N GLY A 42 13.39 -4.16 14.98
CA GLY A 42 14.11 -3.03 14.37
C GLY A 42 13.39 -2.41 13.17
N ASN A 43 12.16 -2.82 12.88
CA ASN A 43 11.34 -2.18 11.86
C ASN A 43 10.59 -0.98 12.48
N PHE A 44 11.06 0.22 12.14
CA PHE A 44 10.48 1.50 12.57
C PHE A 44 9.70 2.19 11.46
N ASP A 45 9.53 1.54 10.31
CA ASP A 45 8.72 2.05 9.22
C ASP A 45 7.25 2.14 9.67
N THR A 46 6.70 3.34 9.59
CA THR A 46 5.31 3.62 9.98
C THR A 46 4.35 3.54 8.81
N ASP A 47 4.86 3.46 7.57
CA ASP A 47 4.03 3.38 6.39
C ASP A 47 3.35 2.01 6.31
N ASP A 48 2.15 2.01 5.70
CA ASP A 48 1.46 0.77 5.37
C ASP A 48 2.33 -0.03 4.40
N GLU A 49 2.64 -1.27 4.77
CA GLU A 49 3.21 -2.22 3.81
C GLU A 49 2.29 -2.32 2.59
N PRO A 50 2.86 -2.52 1.38
CA PRO A 50 2.06 -2.72 0.19
C PRO A 50 0.99 -3.76 0.45
N ARG A 51 -0.28 -3.37 0.32
CA ARG A 51 -1.39 -4.29 0.59
C ARG A 51 -1.29 -5.46 -0.38
N SER A 52 -1.43 -6.67 0.16
CA SER A 52 -1.61 -7.87 -0.64
C SER A 52 -2.92 -7.75 -1.43
N GLY A 53 -2.83 -7.30 -2.67
CA GLY A 53 -3.85 -7.40 -3.70
C GLY A 53 -3.28 -8.17 -4.88
N ARG A 54 -4.12 -8.66 -5.80
CA ARG A 54 -3.63 -9.29 -7.03
C ARG A 54 -2.82 -8.24 -7.82
N PRO A 55 -1.49 -8.40 -7.98
CA PRO A 55 -0.75 -7.60 -8.93
C PRO A 55 -1.23 -8.08 -10.30
N ILE A 56 -1.88 -7.21 -11.06
CA ILE A 56 -2.02 -7.44 -12.49
C ILE A 56 -0.87 -6.64 -13.09
N GLU A 57 0.25 -7.33 -13.31
CA GLU A 57 1.42 -6.75 -13.95
C GLU A 57 1.11 -6.60 -15.44
N VAL A 58 0.85 -5.36 -15.84
CA VAL A 58 1.03 -4.95 -17.23
C VAL A 58 2.46 -4.45 -17.34
N ASP A 59 3.21 -5.00 -18.29
CA ASP A 59 4.52 -4.50 -18.62
C ASP A 59 4.38 -3.04 -19.09
N CYS A 60 4.93 -2.13 -18.28
CA CYS A 60 4.84 -0.70 -18.54
C CYS A 60 5.67 -0.27 -19.76
N GLU A 61 6.74 -0.99 -20.09
CA GLU A 61 7.55 -0.72 -21.27
C GLU A 61 6.82 -1.19 -22.53
N GLN A 62 6.19 -2.38 -22.50
CA GLN A 62 5.34 -2.84 -23.59
C GLN A 62 4.16 -1.88 -23.84
N LEU A 63 3.51 -1.40 -22.77
CA LEU A 63 2.42 -0.42 -22.87
C LEU A 63 2.89 0.89 -23.53
N LYS A 64 4.06 1.41 -23.14
CA LYS A 64 4.63 2.62 -23.75
C LYS A 64 4.92 2.42 -25.24
N GLN A 65 5.48 1.27 -25.62
CA GLN A 65 5.75 0.95 -27.03
C GLN A 65 4.48 0.96 -27.88
N ILE A 66 3.38 0.38 -27.39
CA ILE A 66 2.10 0.37 -28.11
C ILE A 66 1.57 1.80 -28.31
N ILE A 67 1.68 2.66 -27.28
CA ILE A 67 1.24 4.06 -27.35
C ILE A 67 2.15 4.91 -28.24
N ASP A 68 3.46 4.65 -28.24
CA ASP A 68 4.42 5.35 -29.09
C ASP A 68 4.25 4.97 -30.58
N GLN A 69 3.83 3.73 -30.86
CA GLN A 69 3.50 3.27 -32.21
C GLN A 69 2.19 3.91 -32.73
N ASP A 70 1.16 3.98 -31.89
CA ASP A 70 -0.10 4.64 -32.21
C ASP A 70 -0.67 5.39 -30.99
N ARG A 71 -0.49 6.71 -30.98
CA ARG A 71 -0.98 7.58 -29.89
C ARG A 71 -2.52 7.60 -29.78
N ASN A 72 -3.24 7.16 -30.81
CA ASN A 72 -4.71 7.14 -30.82
C ASN A 72 -5.30 5.75 -30.51
N VAL A 73 -4.47 4.76 -30.14
CA VAL A 73 -4.94 3.42 -29.79
C VAL A 73 -5.87 3.47 -28.56
N SER A 74 -6.99 2.75 -28.64
CA SER A 74 -7.95 2.71 -27.53
C SER A 74 -7.47 1.79 -26.41
N THR A 75 -7.80 2.14 -25.16
CA THR A 75 -7.55 1.27 -23.99
C THR A 75 -8.20 -0.11 -24.11
N ARG A 76 -9.31 -0.22 -24.87
CA ARG A 76 -9.97 -1.49 -25.15
C ARG A 76 -9.18 -2.35 -26.13
N THR A 77 -8.55 -1.73 -27.13
CA THR A 77 -7.69 -2.42 -28.11
C THR A 77 -6.46 -2.98 -27.42
N ILE A 78 -5.77 -2.16 -26.62
CA ILE A 78 -4.59 -2.59 -25.86
C ILE A 78 -4.95 -3.74 -24.90
N ALA A 79 -6.10 -3.65 -24.24
CA ALA A 79 -6.57 -4.68 -23.32
C ALA A 79 -6.76 -6.04 -24.02
N LEU A 80 -7.28 -6.03 -25.26
CA LEU A 80 -7.42 -7.24 -26.07
C LEU A 80 -6.06 -7.79 -26.52
N GLU A 81 -5.14 -6.92 -26.92
CA GLU A 81 -3.80 -7.31 -27.37
C GLU A 81 -2.96 -7.92 -26.24
N LEU A 82 -3.07 -7.36 -25.03
CA LEU A 82 -2.33 -7.81 -23.85
C LEU A 82 -3.08 -8.89 -23.03
N ASP A 83 -4.25 -9.34 -23.48
CA ASP A 83 -5.13 -10.29 -22.77
C ASP A 83 -5.37 -9.92 -21.29
N VAL A 84 -5.68 -8.65 -21.04
CA VAL A 84 -5.98 -8.12 -19.70
C VAL A 84 -7.29 -7.33 -19.68
N CYS A 85 -7.85 -7.13 -18.50
CA CYS A 85 -9.02 -6.27 -18.37
C CYS A 85 -8.69 -4.80 -18.71
N GLN A 86 -9.60 -4.09 -19.38
CA GLN A 86 -9.46 -2.66 -19.69
C GLN A 86 -9.14 -1.81 -18.46
N LYS A 87 -9.74 -2.13 -17.30
CA LYS A 87 -9.48 -1.45 -16.03
C LYS A 87 -7.99 -1.50 -15.64
N THR A 88 -7.32 -2.61 -15.95
CA THR A 88 -5.89 -2.78 -15.72
C THR A 88 -5.08 -1.81 -16.57
N ILE A 89 -5.40 -1.69 -17.87
CA ILE A 89 -4.73 -0.75 -18.77
C ILE A 89 -4.90 0.69 -18.29
N VAL A 90 -6.13 1.08 -17.90
CA VAL A 90 -6.40 2.42 -17.36
C VAL A 90 -5.58 2.70 -16.10
N ASN A 91 -5.44 1.72 -15.21
CA ASN A 91 -4.61 1.87 -14.01
C ASN A 91 -3.11 1.94 -14.36
N ALA A 92 -2.65 1.15 -15.34
CA ALA A 92 -1.27 1.16 -15.79
C ALA A 92 -0.91 2.50 -16.45
N LEU A 93 -1.78 3.07 -17.29
CA LEU A 93 -1.63 4.40 -17.88
C LEU A 93 -1.44 5.49 -16.82
N LYS A 94 -2.23 5.45 -15.73
CA LYS A 94 -2.07 6.36 -14.59
C LYS A 94 -0.72 6.20 -13.89
N ARG A 95 -0.21 4.97 -13.79
CA ARG A 95 1.12 4.69 -13.20
C ARG A 95 2.27 5.25 -14.04
N VAL A 96 2.13 5.25 -15.37
CA VAL A 96 3.15 5.79 -16.28
C VAL A 96 2.97 7.27 -16.64
N GLY A 97 1.92 7.93 -16.10
CA GLY A 97 1.65 9.35 -16.33
C GLY A 97 1.02 9.69 -17.68
N MET A 98 0.34 8.73 -18.32
CA MET A 98 -0.28 8.87 -19.65
C MET A 98 -1.82 8.77 -19.58
N SER A 99 -2.43 9.46 -18.61
CA SER A 99 -3.88 9.45 -18.36
C SER A 99 -4.66 10.42 -19.23
#